data_AF-A0A0F9MAA6-F1
#
_entry.id   AF-A0A0F9MAA6-F1
#
_cell.length_a   1.000
_cell.length_b   1.000
_cell.length_c   1.000
_cell.angle_alpha   90.00
_cell.angle_beta   90.00
_cell.angle_gamma   90.00
#
_symmetry.space_group_name_H-M   'P 1'
#
loop_
_entity.id
_entity.type
_entity.pdbx_description
1 polymer ?
#
loop_
_entity_poly.entity_id
_entity_poly.type
_entity_poly.pdbx_seq_one_letter_code
_entity_poly.pdbx_strand_id
1 'polypeptide(L)'
;MTYANNVTARELALYAVNNADIYHQITAPVCRNLAKHKSRGVFDSASAMRSWERVAYVAARAYSKDHLHNDSAWKSIFPLDVRRIAAEVIRDHYASYVEELTA
;
A
#
# COMPACT_ATOMS: atom_id res chain seq x y z
N MET A 1 11.02 15.58 5.64
CA MET A 1 11.17 14.15 5.28
C MET A 1 12.60 13.74 5.59
N THR A 2 12.84 12.75 6.45
CA THR A 2 14.20 12.28 6.75
C THR A 2 14.58 11.10 5.84
N TYR A 3 15.87 10.87 5.64
CA TYR A 3 16.36 9.69 4.92
C TYR A 3 15.87 8.39 5.56
N ALA A 4 15.87 8.33 6.90
CA ALA A 4 15.36 7.18 7.65
C ALA A 4 13.90 6.85 7.31
N ASN A 5 13.00 7.86 7.27
CA ASN A 5 11.59 7.62 6.95
C ASN A 5 11.40 7.04 5.54
N ASN A 6 12.23 7.45 4.58
CA ASN A 6 12.19 6.90 3.22
C ASN A 6 12.67 5.44 3.17
N VAL A 7 13.67 5.07 3.98
CA VAL A 7 14.14 3.67 4.08
C VAL A 7 13.06 2.80 4.70
N THR A 8 12.49 3.22 5.84
CA THR A 8 11.42 2.49 6.52
C THR A 8 10.16 2.36 5.65
N ALA A 9 9.82 3.39 4.88
CA ALA A 9 8.70 3.34 3.94
C ALA A 9 8.93 2.36 2.80
N ARG A 10 10.16 2.30 2.26
CA ARG A 10 10.54 1.32 1.23
C ARG A 10 10.48 -0.10 1.76
N GLU A 11 10.94 -0.34 2.98
CA GLU A 11 10.84 -1.66 3.62
C GLU A 11 9.38 -2.11 3.75
N LEU A 12 8.51 -1.21 4.23
CA LEU A 12 7.08 -1.51 4.34
C LEU A 12 6.44 -1.81 2.98
N ALA A 13 6.78 -1.03 1.95
CA ALA A 13 6.29 -1.24 0.59
C ALA A 13 6.78 -2.58 0.02
N LEU A 14 8.05 -2.93 0.23
CA LEU A 14 8.62 -4.20 -0.21
C LEU A 14 7.91 -5.39 0.46
N TYR A 15 7.66 -5.31 1.76
CA TYR A 15 6.90 -6.32 2.48
C TYR A 15 5.47 -6.44 1.93
N ALA A 16 4.78 -5.31 1.69
CA ALA A 16 3.42 -5.32 1.12
C ALA A 16 3.35 -5.97 -0.27
N VAL A 17 4.31 -5.69 -1.14
CA VAL A 17 4.38 -6.19 -2.52
C VAL A 17 4.72 -7.69 -2.57
N ASN A 18 5.56 -8.17 -1.65
CA ASN A 18 6.01 -9.57 -1.64
C ASN A 18 5.17 -10.49 -0.76
N ASN A 19 4.13 -9.98 -0.10
CA ASN A 19 3.26 -10.78 0.76
C ASN A 19 1.99 -11.20 0.01
N ALA A 20 1.85 -12.50 -0.26
CA ALA A 20 0.74 -13.07 -1.01
C ALA A 20 -0.62 -12.83 -0.33
N ASP A 21 -0.69 -12.94 1.00
CA ASP A 21 -1.94 -12.71 1.73
C ASP A 21 -2.41 -11.26 1.62
N ILE A 22 -1.50 -10.30 1.74
CA ILE A 22 -1.80 -8.88 1.52
C ILE A 22 -2.28 -8.68 0.07
N TYR A 23 -1.60 -9.29 -0.90
CA TYR A 23 -1.97 -9.18 -2.30
C TYR A 23 -3.41 -9.65 -2.55
N HIS A 24 -3.75 -10.86 -2.09
CA HIS A 24 -5.06 -11.45 -2.30
C HIS A 24 -6.17 -10.74 -1.51
N GLN A 25 -5.89 -10.35 -0.26
CA GLN A 25 -6.90 -9.75 0.63
C GLN A 25 -7.25 -8.31 0.26
N ILE A 26 -6.26 -7.49 -0.14
CA ILE A 26 -6.51 -6.05 -0.34
C ILE A 26 -5.92 -5.47 -1.62
N THR A 27 -4.70 -5.85 -2.03
CA THR A 27 -4.06 -5.20 -3.20
C THR A 27 -4.80 -5.51 -4.49
N ALA A 28 -5.06 -6.78 -4.80
CA ALA A 28 -5.74 -7.16 -6.03
C ALA A 28 -7.18 -6.61 -6.13
N PRO A 29 -8.00 -6.62 -5.05
CA PRO A 29 -9.28 -5.90 -5.02
C PRO A 29 -9.15 -4.40 -5.29
N VAL A 30 -8.13 -3.73 -4.71
CA VAL A 30 -7.87 -2.30 -4.96
C VAL A 30 -7.54 -2.07 -6.43
N CYS A 31 -6.63 -2.85 -7.02
CA CYS A 31 -6.26 -2.71 -8.44
C CYS A 31 -7.49 -2.83 -9.36
N ARG A 32 -8.33 -3.86 -9.15
CA ARG A 32 -9.56 -4.08 -9.94
C ARG A 32 -10.56 -2.93 -9.78
N ASN A 33 -10.75 -2.43 -8.56
CA ASN A 33 -11.65 -1.31 -8.32
C ASN A 33 -11.16 -0.04 -9.02
N LEU A 34 -9.86 0.27 -8.93
CA LEU A 34 -9.28 1.44 -9.59
C LEU A 34 -9.40 1.35 -11.12
N ALA A 35 -9.09 0.19 -11.71
CA ALA A 35 -9.28 -0.05 -13.15
C ALA A 35 -10.75 0.15 -13.57
N LYS A 36 -11.70 -0.37 -12.79
CA LYS A 36 -13.14 -0.14 -13.02
C LYS A 36 -13.55 1.33 -12.93
N HIS A 37 -12.95 2.11 -12.03
CA HIS A 37 -13.21 3.55 -11.96
C HIS A 37 -12.61 4.30 -13.16
N LYS A 38 -11.43 3.89 -13.63
CA LYS A 38 -10.80 4.44 -14.84
C LYS A 38 -11.64 4.16 -16.09
N SER A 39 -12.06 2.92 -16.31
CA SER A 39 -12.87 2.55 -17.50
C SER A 39 -14.23 3.25 -17.54
N ARG A 40 -14.77 3.62 -16.38
CA ARG A 40 -16.02 4.39 -16.25
C ARG A 40 -15.83 5.91 -16.33
N GLY A 41 -14.60 6.41 -16.41
CA GLY A 41 -14.32 7.86 -16.40
C GLY A 41 -14.62 8.56 -15.08
N VAL A 42 -14.79 7.82 -13.97
CA VAL A 42 -15.10 8.36 -12.62
C VAL A 42 -13.92 8.21 -11.67
N PHE A 43 -12.71 8.12 -12.21
CA PHE A 43 -11.49 7.97 -11.42
C PHE A 43 -11.18 9.26 -10.66
N ASP A 44 -11.09 9.15 -9.33
CA ASP A 44 -10.67 10.23 -8.45
C ASP A 44 -9.31 9.90 -7.82
N SER A 45 -8.32 10.76 -8.07
CA SER A 45 -6.94 10.55 -7.61
C SER A 45 -6.82 10.55 -6.08
N ALA A 46 -7.61 11.37 -5.38
CA ALA A 46 -7.60 11.44 -3.93
C ALA A 46 -8.15 10.15 -3.29
N SER A 47 -9.27 9.65 -3.80
CA SER A 47 -9.87 8.38 -3.37
C SER A 47 -8.99 7.18 -3.74
N ALA A 48 -8.32 7.23 -4.89
CA ALA A 48 -7.34 6.23 -5.28
C ALA A 48 -6.17 6.17 -4.29
N MET A 49 -5.62 7.33 -3.90
CA MET A 49 -4.53 7.40 -2.93
C MET A 49 -4.95 6.84 -1.56
N ARG A 50 -6.17 7.12 -1.09
CA ARG A 50 -6.71 6.54 0.17
C ARG A 50 -6.80 5.01 0.13
N SER A 51 -7.06 4.44 -1.04
CA SER A 51 -7.08 2.98 -1.21
C SER A 51 -5.67 2.39 -1.03
N TRP A 52 -4.64 3.05 -1.55
CA TRP A 52 -3.24 2.64 -1.32
C TRP A 52 -2.77 2.88 0.12
N GLU A 53 -3.20 3.96 0.77
CA GLU A 53 -2.96 4.17 2.21
C GLU A 53 -3.53 3.02 3.06
N ARG A 54 -4.69 2.45 2.65
CA ARG A 54 -5.27 1.28 3.30
C ARG A 54 -4.42 0.02 3.11
N VAL A 55 -3.83 -0.18 1.93
CA VAL A 55 -2.89 -1.30 1.69
C VAL A 55 -1.68 -1.17 2.62
N ALA A 56 -1.05 0.01 2.69
CA ALA A 56 0.09 0.26 3.57
C ALA A 56 -0.27 0.08 5.06
N TYR A 57 -1.48 0.46 5.48
CA TYR A 57 -1.97 0.22 6.84
C TYR A 57 -2.09 -1.27 7.16
N VAL A 58 -2.68 -2.07 6.26
CA VAL A 58 -2.81 -3.52 6.45
C VAL A 58 -1.42 -4.17 6.50
N ALA A 59 -0.52 -3.75 5.61
CA ALA A 59 0.87 -4.21 5.59
C ALA A 59 1.60 -3.89 6.90
N ALA A 60 1.45 -2.70 7.47
CA ALA A 60 2.12 -2.32 8.71
C ALA A 60 1.68 -3.19 9.88
N ARG A 61 0.38 -3.53 9.95
CA ARG A 61 -0.15 -4.46 10.95
C ARG A 61 0.37 -5.87 10.75
N ALA A 62 0.36 -6.37 9.52
CA ALA A 62 0.86 -7.71 9.22
C ALA A 62 2.37 -7.83 9.51
N TYR A 63 3.17 -6.82 9.13
CA TYR A 63 4.60 -6.78 9.43
C TYR A 63 4.87 -6.94 10.93
N SER A 64 4.11 -6.23 11.76
CA SER A 64 4.25 -6.32 13.22
C SER A 64 3.85 -7.66 13.80
N LYS A 65 2.94 -8.40 13.17
CA LYS A 65 2.62 -9.76 13.60
C LYS A 65 3.72 -10.74 13.25
N ASP A 66 4.32 -10.56 12.08
CA ASP A 66 5.32 -11.48 11.55
C ASP A 66 6.71 -11.26 12.15
N HIS A 67 7.07 -10.00 12.47
CA HIS A 67 8.43 -9.63 12.84
C HIS A 67 8.58 -9.11 14.27
N LEU A 68 7.48 -8.76 14.95
CA LEU A 68 7.53 -8.18 16.29
C LEU A 68 6.80 -9.07 17.28
N HIS A 69 7.35 -9.16 18.49
CA HIS A 69 6.72 -9.88 19.59
C HIS A 69 5.51 -9.12 20.18
N ASN A 70 5.26 -7.88 19.75
CA ASN A 70 4.19 -7.02 20.23
C ASN A 70 3.42 -6.38 19.06
N ASP A 71 2.18 -6.84 18.83
CA ASP A 71 1.25 -6.39 17.77
C ASP A 71 0.84 -4.90 17.88
N SER A 72 1.27 -4.19 18.94
CA SER A 72 0.96 -2.76 19.16
C SER A 72 2.06 -1.83 18.65
N ALA A 73 3.26 -2.34 18.34
CA ALA A 73 4.43 -1.51 18.05
C ALA A 73 4.43 -0.91 16.63
N TRP A 74 3.60 -1.43 15.71
CA TRP A 74 3.62 -1.00 14.29
C TRP A 74 3.39 0.50 14.08
N LYS A 75 2.64 1.19 14.95
CA LYS A 75 2.42 2.65 14.83
C LYS A 75 3.67 3.46 15.12
N SER A 76 4.55 2.92 15.96
CA SER A 76 5.83 3.54 16.31
C SER A 76 6.84 3.37 15.17
N ILE A 77 6.90 2.17 14.59
CA ILE A 77 7.81 1.85 13.48
C ILE A 77 7.33 2.47 12.17
N PHE A 78 6.02 2.41 11.91
CA PHE A 78 5.37 2.93 10.71
C PHE A 78 4.37 4.05 11.07
N PRO A 79 4.89 5.24 11.42
CA PRO A 79 4.05 6.41 11.64
C PRO A 79 3.30 6.82 10.36
N LEU A 80 2.36 7.75 10.49
CA LEU A 80 1.44 8.11 9.40
C LEU A 80 2.17 8.58 8.13
N ASP A 81 3.20 9.39 8.26
CA ASP A 81 4.01 9.88 7.14
C ASP A 81 4.74 8.74 6.42
N VAL A 82 5.36 7.82 7.17
CA VAL A 82 6.00 6.61 6.61
C VAL A 82 5.00 5.76 5.82
N ARG A 83 3.80 5.54 6.36
CA ARG A 83 2.75 4.77 5.66
C ARG A 83 2.25 5.46 4.39
N ARG A 84 2.19 6.80 4.37
CA ARG A 84 1.83 7.55 3.16
C ARG A 84 2.88 7.42 2.06
N ILE A 85 4.15 7.54 2.41
CA ILE A 85 5.25 7.33 1.47
C ILE A 85 5.23 5.89 0.95
N ALA A 86 5.03 4.91 1.83
CA ALA A 86 4.94 3.51 1.43
C ALA A 86 3.76 3.29 0.45
N ALA A 87 2.61 3.92 0.69
CA ALA A 87 1.47 3.85 -0.20
C ALA A 87 1.76 4.43 -1.60
N GLU A 88 2.55 5.50 -1.70
CA GLU A 88 2.99 6.05 -2.99
C GLU A 88 3.89 5.06 -3.74
N VAL A 89 4.85 4.44 -3.03
CA VAL A 89 5.73 3.41 -3.61
C VAL A 89 4.93 2.19 -4.09
N ILE A 90 3.94 1.74 -3.29
CA ILE A 90 3.06 0.62 -3.67
C ILE A 90 2.22 0.98 -4.89
N ARG A 91 1.63 2.19 -4.93
CA ARG A 91 0.88 2.69 -6.09
C ARG A 91 1.74 2.64 -7.34
N ASP A 92 2.95 3.18 -7.27
CA ASP A 92 3.85 3.28 -8.43
C ASP A 92 4.27 1.90 -8.91
N HIS A 93 4.48 0.94 -8.00
CA HIS A 93 4.74 -0.46 -8.34
C HIS A 93 3.60 -1.11 -9.14
N TYR A 94 2.34 -0.88 -8.75
CA TYR A 94 1.17 -1.47 -9.42
C TYR A 94 0.55 -0.60 -10.51
N ALA A 95 1.15 0.54 -10.85
CA ALA A 95 0.57 1.49 -11.79
C ALA A 95 0.32 0.86 -13.17
N SER A 96 1.32 0.17 -13.74
CA SER A 96 1.17 -0.51 -15.05
C SER A 96 0.11 -1.60 -15.01
N TYR A 97 0.07 -2.39 -13.94
CA TYR A 97 -0.93 -3.45 -13.77
C TYR A 97 -2.36 -2.91 -13.72
N VAL A 98 -2.57 -1.74 -13.09
CA VAL A 98 -3.90 -1.10 -13.10
C VAL A 98 -4.26 -0.61 -14.51
N GLU A 99 -3.31 -0.08 -15.29
CA GLU A 99 -3.58 0.30 -16.69
C GLU A 99 -3.89 -0.91 -17.57
N GLU A 100 -3.15 -2.02 -17.40
CA GLU A 100 -3.40 -3.27 -18.12
C GLU A 100 -4.80 -3.85 -17.84
N LEU A 101 -5.30 -3.71 -16.61
CA LEU A 101 -6.67 -4.11 -16.25
C LEU A 101 -7.76 -3.19 -16.79
N THR A 102 -7.39 -2.00 -17.28
CA THR A 102 -8.33 -1.01 -17.84
C THR A 102 -8.51 -1.18 -19.35
N ALA A 103 -7.48 -1.71 -20.03
CA ALA A 103 -7.46 -2.01 -21.46
C ALA A 103 -8.41 -3.17 -21.84
#